data_AF-A0A183AY68-F1
#
_entry.id   AF-A0A183AY68-F1
#
_cell.length_a   1.000
_cell.length_b   1.000
_cell.length_c   1.000
_cell.angle_alpha   90.00
_cell.angle_beta   90.00
_cell.angle_gamma   90.00
#
_symmetry.space_group_name_H-M   'P 1'
#
loop_
_entity.id
_entity.type
_entity.pdbx_description
1 polymer ?
#
loop_
_entity_poly.entity_id
_entity_poly.type
_entity_poly.pdbx_seq_one_letter_code
_entity_poly.pdbx_strand_id
1 'polypeptide(L)'
;MNSTPLEFLDLNCSARDIEDYFDRFEIWWLTRSKPDEEKKSAFLLNAAGKNAYTLIKNLAYPSPPVSVPYDDLKSLLLQHVKPTNFEASERAKFHSVVRDPNQG
;
A
#
# COMPACT_ATOMS: atom_id res chain seq x y z
N MET A 1 1.05 -25.59 -3.73
CA MET A 1 0.06 -24.57 -4.13
C MET A 1 0.83 -23.43 -4.76
N ASN A 2 0.64 -23.22 -6.06
CA ASN A 2 1.25 -22.09 -6.76
C ASN A 2 0.43 -20.86 -6.38
N SER A 3 0.80 -20.23 -5.26
CA SER A 3 0.19 -19.00 -4.79
C SER A 3 0.28 -17.98 -5.93
N THR A 4 -0.85 -17.37 -6.27
CA THR A 4 -0.95 -16.32 -7.29
C THR A 4 0.20 -15.34 -7.11
N PRO A 5 0.99 -15.03 -8.16
CA PRO A 5 2.09 -14.09 -8.02
C PRO A 5 1.50 -12.72 -7.70
N LEU A 6 1.70 -12.25 -6.46
CA LEU A 6 1.45 -10.86 -6.11
C LEU A 6 2.38 -10.01 -6.96
N GLU A 7 1.81 -9.15 -7.80
CA GLU A 7 2.59 -8.21 -8.61
C GLU A 7 3.36 -7.26 -7.67
N PHE A 8 4.52 -6.77 -8.11
CA PHE A 8 5.26 -5.80 -7.30
C PHE A 8 4.48 -4.49 -7.15
N LEU A 9 4.72 -3.81 -6.02
CA LEU A 9 4.12 -2.52 -5.76
C LEU A 9 4.69 -1.47 -6.73
N ASP A 10 3.84 -0.94 -7.60
CA ASP A 10 4.15 0.25 -8.39
C ASP A 10 4.12 1.47 -7.48
N LEU A 11 5.12 2.34 -7.57
CA LEU A 11 5.19 3.57 -6.79
C LEU A 11 4.64 4.79 -7.56
N ASN A 12 4.32 4.63 -8.84
CA ASN A 12 3.73 5.68 -9.67
C ASN A 12 2.21 5.60 -9.74
N CYS A 13 1.59 4.72 -8.96
CA CYS A 13 0.15 4.53 -8.90
C CYS A 13 -0.52 5.49 -7.89
N SER A 14 -1.85 5.46 -7.83
CA SER A 14 -2.60 6.28 -6.88
C SER A 14 -2.50 5.75 -5.45
N ALA A 15 -2.80 6.58 -4.45
CA ALA A 15 -2.86 6.13 -3.06
C ALA A 15 -3.86 4.96 -2.86
N ARG A 16 -4.94 4.92 -3.66
CA ARG A 16 -5.91 3.82 -3.65
C ARG A 16 -5.29 2.51 -4.16
N ASP A 17 -4.50 2.56 -5.23
CA ASP A 17 -3.83 1.37 -5.77
C ASP A 17 -2.84 0.78 -4.76
N ILE A 18 -2.22 1.63 -3.94
CA ILE A 18 -1.34 1.22 -2.84
C ILE A 18 -2.13 0.56 -1.70
N GLU A 19 -3.31 1.10 -1.36
CA GLU A 19 -4.23 0.46 -0.41
C GLU A 19 -4.68 -0.91 -0.91
N ASP A 20 -5.12 -1.00 -2.17
CA ASP A 20 -5.54 -2.25 -2.80
C ASP A 20 -4.41 -3.29 -2.86
N TYR A 21 -3.16 -2.84 -3.04
CA TYR A 21 -1.99 -3.72 -2.94
C TYR A 21 -1.85 -4.35 -1.56
N PHE A 22 -2.03 -3.58 -0.48
CA PHE A 22 -1.95 -4.12 0.88
C PHE A 22 -3.07 -5.12 1.17
N ASP A 23 -4.29 -4.85 0.71
CA ASP A 23 -5.41 -5.78 0.87
C ASP A 23 -5.14 -7.09 0.12
N ARG A 24 -4.62 -7.02 -1.11
CA ARG A 24 -4.17 -8.20 -1.88
C ARG A 24 -3.03 -8.93 -1.16
N PHE A 25 -2.07 -8.20 -0.58
CA PHE A 25 -0.97 -8.78 0.19
C PHE A 25 -1.48 -9.53 1.42
N GLU A 26 -2.45 -8.98 2.16
CA GLU A 26 -3.03 -9.61 3.34
C GLU A 26 -3.77 -10.91 2.96
N ILE A 27 -4.56 -10.90 1.89
CA ILE A 27 -5.21 -12.12 1.36
C ILE A 27 -4.14 -13.15 0.98
N TRP A 28 -3.12 -12.74 0.22
CA TRP A 28 -2.02 -13.60 -0.19
C TRP A 28 -1.27 -14.19 1.02
N TRP A 29 -1.00 -13.38 2.04
CA TRP A 29 -0.37 -13.77 3.30
C TRP A 29 -1.19 -14.83 4.04
N LEU A 30 -2.51 -14.63 4.16
CA LEU A 30 -3.43 -15.56 4.80
C LEU A 30 -3.52 -16.90 4.06
N THR A 31 -3.25 -16.94 2.75
CA THR A 31 -3.22 -18.21 2.00
C THR A 31 -2.00 -19.08 2.30
N ARG A 32 -0.97 -18.56 3.00
CA ARG A 32 0.19 -19.38 3.38
C ARG A 32 -0.16 -20.36 4.51
N SER A 33 0.33 -21.59 4.39
CA SER A 33 0.25 -22.57 5.47
C SER A 33 1.03 -22.07 6.69
N LYS A 34 0.31 -21.76 7.78
CA LYS A 34 0.83 -21.25 9.05
C LYS A 34 1.40 -19.82 8.93
N PRO A 35 0.55 -18.80 8.84
CA PRO A 35 1.01 -17.42 8.93
C PRO A 35 1.68 -17.21 10.30
N ASP A 36 2.89 -16.67 10.25
CA ASP A 36 3.69 -16.32 11.40
C ASP A 36 3.82 -14.80 11.40
N GLU A 37 3.09 -14.13 12.28
CA GLU A 37 3.01 -12.67 12.32
C GLU A 37 4.40 -12.03 12.47
N GLU A 38 5.35 -12.70 13.13
CA GLU A 38 6.74 -12.23 13.25
C GLU A 38 7.43 -12.13 11.88
N LYS A 39 6.97 -12.91 10.89
CA LYS A 39 7.52 -12.94 9.53
C LYS A 39 6.76 -12.04 8.55
N LYS A 40 5.60 -11.49 8.92
CA LYS A 40 4.74 -10.74 7.99
C LYS A 40 5.47 -9.54 7.37
N SER A 41 6.25 -8.80 8.15
CA SER A 41 7.11 -7.72 7.65
C SER A 41 8.12 -8.21 6.61
N ALA A 42 8.80 -9.34 6.86
CA ALA A 42 9.75 -9.92 5.91
C ALA A 42 9.08 -10.33 4.60
N PHE A 43 7.84 -10.85 4.67
CA PHE A 43 7.06 -11.18 3.50
C PHE A 43 6.65 -9.96 2.69
N LEU A 44 6.21 -8.89 3.35
CA LEU A 44 5.91 -7.63 2.67
C LEU A 44 7.14 -7.11 1.94
N LEU A 45 8.30 -7.07 2.61
CA LEU A 45 9.54 -6.56 2.03
C LEU A 45 10.00 -7.37 0.81
N ASN A 46 9.78 -8.70 0.82
CA ASN A 46 10.08 -9.55 -0.32
C ASN A 46 9.06 -9.38 -1.47
N ALA A 47 7.77 -9.22 -1.14
CA ALA A 47 6.69 -9.16 -2.12
C ALA A 47 6.50 -7.76 -2.74
N ALA A 48 6.97 -6.70 -2.08
CA ALA A 48 6.85 -5.32 -2.56
C ALA A 48 7.69 -5.05 -3.82
N GLY A 49 8.76 -5.82 -4.03
CA GLY A 49 9.71 -5.60 -5.12
C GLY A 49 10.77 -4.54 -4.81
N LYS A 50 11.79 -4.43 -5.67
CA LYS A 50 13.02 -3.66 -5.42
C LYS A 50 12.78 -2.18 -5.11
N ASN A 51 11.94 -1.51 -5.88
CA ASN A 51 11.73 -0.06 -5.76
C ASN A 51 10.98 0.27 -4.47
N ALA A 52 9.88 -0.43 -4.20
CA ALA A 52 9.14 -0.28 -2.96
C ALA A 52 9.97 -0.68 -1.73
N TYR A 53 10.74 -1.77 -1.79
CA TYR A 53 11.68 -2.12 -0.72
C TYR A 53 12.67 -0.98 -0.42
N THR A 54 13.22 -0.34 -1.45
CA THR A 54 14.16 0.78 -1.29
C THR A 54 13.49 1.97 -0.61
N LEU A 55 12.26 2.30 -1.00
CA LEU A 55 11.48 3.35 -0.34
C LEU A 55 11.19 3.00 1.12
N ILE A 56 10.68 1.79 1.40
CA ILE A 56 10.40 1.32 2.75
C ILE A 56 11.65 1.39 3.63
N LYS A 57 12.80 0.94 3.12
CA LYS A 57 14.08 1.00 3.84
C LYS A 57 14.47 2.42 4.21
N ASN A 58 14.23 3.39 3.31
CA ASN A 58 14.50 4.80 3.59
C ASN A 58 13.53 5.38 4.63
N LEU A 59 12.24 5.02 4.55
CA LEU A 59 11.22 5.47 5.50
C LEU A 59 11.40 4.87 6.91
N ALA A 60 11.91 3.64 7.01
CA ALA A 60 12.12 2.93 8.27
C ALA A 60 13.40 3.36 9.03
N TYR A 61 14.27 4.17 8.43
CA TYR A 61 15.54 4.60 9.02
C TYR A 61 15.31 5.33 10.36
N PRO A 62 16.10 5.05 11.42
CA PRO A 62 17.36 4.28 11.46
C PRO A 62 17.20 2.77 11.68
N SER A 63 15.96 2.29 11.82
CA SER A 63 15.71 0.88 12.09
C SER A 63 15.90 0.01 10.84
N PRO A 64 16.38 -1.24 10.97
CA PRO A 64 16.30 -2.21 9.89
C PRO A 64 14.84 -2.41 9.47
N PRO A 65 14.49 -2.39 8.16
CA PRO A 65 13.09 -2.46 7.75
C PRO A 65 12.40 -3.76 8.19
N VAL A 66 13.15 -4.86 8.34
CA VAL A 66 12.61 -6.15 8.79
C VAL A 66 12.23 -6.17 10.28
N SER A 67 12.81 -5.29 11.10
CA SER A 67 12.48 -5.19 12.52
C SER A 67 11.29 -4.26 12.79
N VAL A 68 10.79 -3.57 11.77
CA VAL A 68 9.61 -2.71 11.88
C VAL A 68 8.36 -3.56 11.71
N PRO A 69 7.37 -3.46 12.62
CA PRO A 69 6.10 -4.18 12.50
C PRO A 69 5.38 -3.90 11.17
N TYR A 70 4.63 -4.89 10.69
CA TYR A 70 3.91 -4.78 9.41
C TYR A 70 2.99 -3.57 9.35
N ASP A 71 2.22 -3.30 10.41
CA ASP A 71 1.27 -2.19 10.45
C ASP A 71 1.98 -0.83 10.40
N ASP A 72 3.17 -0.74 10.98
CA ASP A 72 4.01 0.47 10.93
C ASP A 72 4.58 0.65 9.51
N LEU A 73 5.03 -0.42 8.85
CA LEU A 73 5.48 -0.38 7.45
C LEU A 73 4.35 0.05 6.49
N LYS A 74 3.13 -0.49 6.68
CA LYS A 74 1.93 -0.11 5.93
C LYS A 74 1.62 1.37 6.13
N SER A 75 1.63 1.82 7.38
CA SER A 75 1.35 3.22 7.74
C SER A 75 2.38 4.17 7.16
N LEU A 76 3.69 3.86 7.23
CA LEU A 76 4.77 4.67 6.66
C LEU A 76 4.59 4.89 5.16
N LEU A 77 4.27 3.81 4.42
CA LEU A 77 4.02 3.91 2.98
C LEU A 77 2.77 4.73 2.66
N LEU A 78 1.66 4.48 3.34
CA LEU A 78 0.41 5.21 3.12
C LEU A 78 0.54 6.70 3.46
N GLN A 79 1.28 7.05 4.52
CA GLN A 79 1.57 8.44 4.89
C GLN A 79 2.47 9.14 3.86
N HIS A 80 3.40 8.42 3.23
CA HIS A 80 4.25 9.00 2.19
C HIS A 80 3.46 9.37 0.93
N VAL A 81 2.48 8.54 0.55
CA VAL A 81 1.73 8.70 -0.71
C VAL A 81 0.44 9.48 -0.54
N LYS A 82 -0.11 9.56 0.67
CA LYS A 82 -1.23 10.47 0.97
C LYS A 82 -0.67 11.87 1.17
N PRO A 83 -0.93 12.84 0.27
CA PRO A 83 -0.72 14.22 0.63
C PRO A 83 -1.61 14.53 1.84
N THR A 84 -1.08 15.26 2.83
CA THR A 84 -1.74 15.63 4.09
C THR A 84 -3.14 16.25 3.92
N ASN A 85 -3.54 16.61 2.68
CA ASN A 85 -4.76 17.34 2.35
C ASN A 85 -5.55 16.71 1.18
N PHE A 86 -6.05 15.48 1.32
CA PHE A 86 -6.90 14.85 0.28
C PHE A 86 -8.37 15.33 0.31
N GLU A 87 -8.87 15.76 1.47
CA GLU A 87 -10.26 16.28 1.57
C GLU A 87 -10.51 17.49 0.65
N ALA A 88 -9.52 18.37 0.46
CA ALA A 88 -9.67 19.56 -0.36
C ALA A 88 -9.66 19.23 -1.87
N SER A 89 -8.82 18.28 -2.29
CA SER A 89 -8.69 17.91 -3.71
C SER A 89 -9.87 17.05 -4.19
N GLU A 90 -10.43 16.19 -3.35
CA GLU A 90 -11.66 15.45 -3.68
C GLU A 90 -12.91 16.33 -3.66
N ARG A 91 -13.05 17.25 -2.68
CA ARG A 91 -14.14 18.24 -2.72
C ARG A 91 -14.05 19.12 -3.95
N ALA A 92 -12.86 19.55 -4.35
CA ALA A 92 -12.66 20.33 -5.58
C ALA A 92 -13.06 19.54 -6.82
N LYS A 93 -12.67 18.26 -6.92
CA LYS A 93 -13.09 17.37 -8.02
C LYS A 93 -14.61 17.19 -8.03
N PHE A 94 -15.23 16.90 -6.89
CA PHE A 94 -16.69 16.73 -6.78
C PHE A 94 -17.46 18.02 -7.13
N HIS A 95 -16.95 19.19 -6.73
CA HIS A 95 -17.54 20.49 -7.08
C HIS A 95 -17.30 20.89 -8.56
N SER A 96 -16.31 20.29 -9.23
CA SER A 96 -16.06 20.53 -10.66
C SER A 96 -16.93 19.68 -11.60
N VAL A 97 -17.62 18.66 -11.07
CA VAL A 97 -18.60 17.89 -11.84
C VAL A 97 -19.89 18.72 -11.93
N VAL A 98 -20.00 19.49 -13.00
CA VAL A 98 -21.26 20.15 -13.37
C VAL A 98 -22.27 19.05 -13.72
N ARG A 99 -23.41 19.02 -13.03
CA ARG A 99 -24.52 18.11 -13.33
C ARG A 99 -25.03 18.40 -14.75
N ASP A 100 -24.99 17.40 -15.61
CA ASP A 100 -25.71 17.43 -16.89
C ASP A 100 -27.22 17.47 -16.61
N PRO A 101 -27.96 18.46 -17.13
CA PRO A 101 -29.40 18.59 -16.88
C PRO A 101 -30.25 17.46 -17.49
N ASN A 102 -29.67 16.49 -18.21
CA ASN A 102 -30.41 15.39 -18.85
C ASN A 102 -30.30 14.03 -18.16
N GLN A 103 -29.80 13.95 -16.93
CA GLN A 103 -29.81 12.71 -16.15
C GLN A 103 -31.07 12.68 -15.25
N GLY A 104 -32.17 12.21 -15.84
CA GLY A 104 -33.43 11.85 -15.16
C GLY A 104 -33.78 10.40 -15.41
#